data_AF-A0A2J7TH64-F1
#
_entry.id   AF-A0A2J7TH64-F1
#
_cell.length_a   1.000
_cell.length_b   1.000
_cell.length_c   1.000
_cell.angle_alpha   90.00
_cell.angle_beta   90.00
_cell.angle_gamma   90.00
#
_symmetry.space_group_name_H-M   'P 1'
#
loop_
_entity.id
_entity.type
_entity.pdbx_description
1 polymer ?
#
loop_
_entity_poly.entity_id
_entity_poly.type
_entity_poly.pdbx_seq_one_letter_code
_entity_poly.pdbx_strand_id
1 'polypeptide(L)'
;MSVRFRISGYAGYSVACGDQSKTRIVFAVFDDEETRLAWYLFSSLQGQCGKDAATTPRKFGHHDVPAFNHHTFEKKIGLDGLISKPAGSPATLNMDVTDRHIDCNFSRLKTAAGETVEFTATIQTDSKPSDGGKDIAGTMYFLELVDFSKKAFKLGPQEKKSQSSITGPVK
;
A
#
# COMPACT_ATOMS: atom_id res chain seq x y z
N MET A 1 -4.39 10.11 -23.47
CA MET A 1 -5.16 8.87 -23.33
C MET A 1 -5.08 8.47 -21.88
N SER A 2 -6.23 8.37 -21.21
CA SER A 2 -6.34 7.94 -19.82
C SER A 2 -6.27 6.42 -19.73
N VAL A 3 -5.88 5.89 -18.57
CA VAL A 3 -5.84 4.44 -18.31
C VAL A 3 -6.60 4.12 -17.03
N ARG A 4 -7.41 3.08 -17.04
CA ARG A 4 -8.14 2.60 -15.88
C ARG A 4 -7.37 1.48 -15.20
N PHE A 5 -7.32 1.52 -13.87
CA PHE A 5 -6.81 0.46 -13.04
C PHE A 5 -7.83 0.09 -11.96
N ARG A 6 -7.68 -1.13 -11.43
CA ARG A 6 -8.40 -1.58 -10.23
C ARG A 6 -7.42 -1.58 -9.07
N ILE A 7 -7.87 -1.18 -7.90
CA ILE A 7 -7.04 -1.04 -6.71
C ILE A 7 -7.72 -1.83 -5.60
N SER A 8 -6.96 -2.69 -4.92
CA SER A 8 -7.48 -3.47 -3.80
C SER A 8 -6.50 -3.47 -2.64
N GLY A 9 -7.01 -3.19 -1.44
CA GLY A 9 -6.22 -3.31 -0.23
C GLY A 9 -5.92 -4.77 0.09
N TYR A 10 -4.76 -5.01 0.71
CA TYR A 10 -4.35 -6.34 1.10
C TYR A 10 -4.15 -6.48 2.61
N ALA A 11 -3.39 -5.57 3.22
CA ALA A 11 -3.15 -5.62 4.65
C ALA A 11 -2.69 -4.27 5.23
N GLY A 12 -3.01 -4.06 6.51
CA GLY A 12 -2.56 -2.93 7.31
C GLY A 12 -1.79 -3.41 8.53
N TYR A 13 -0.65 -2.76 8.81
CA TYR A 13 0.24 -3.10 9.92
C TYR A 13 0.66 -1.85 10.70
N SER A 14 0.71 -1.97 12.03
CA SER A 14 1.45 -1.09 12.92
C SER A 14 2.76 -1.77 13.31
N VAL A 15 3.86 -1.03 13.19
CA VAL A 15 5.20 -1.50 13.56
C VAL A 15 5.77 -0.54 14.59
N ALA A 16 5.96 -1.01 15.82
CA ALA A 16 6.63 -0.19 16.83
C ALA A 16 8.12 -0.05 16.50
N CYS A 17 8.65 1.15 16.65
CA CYS A 17 10.00 1.57 16.30
C CYS A 17 10.53 2.46 17.44
N GLY A 18 10.70 1.86 18.62
CA GLY A 18 10.97 2.57 19.86
C GLY A 18 9.71 3.29 20.35
N ASP A 19 9.81 4.58 20.62
CA ASP A 19 8.69 5.41 21.09
C ASP A 19 7.72 5.83 19.97
N GLN A 20 7.99 5.43 18.73
CA GLN A 20 7.18 5.75 17.55
C GLN A 20 6.54 4.49 16.96
N SER A 21 5.41 4.65 16.28
CA SER A 21 4.77 3.60 15.48
C SER A 21 4.79 3.97 14.01
N LYS A 22 5.11 3.00 13.14
CA LYS A 22 4.98 3.11 11.69
C LYS A 22 3.69 2.45 11.24
N THR A 23 2.86 3.19 10.52
CA THR A 23 1.69 2.67 9.82
C THR A 23 2.11 2.24 8.43
N ARG A 24 1.71 1.02 8.06
CA ARG A 24 1.99 0.44 6.75
C ARG A 24 0.76 -0.16 6.13
N ILE A 25 0.53 0.19 4.86
CA ILE A 25 -0.58 -0.34 4.07
C ILE A 25 -0.01 -1.01 2.82
N VAL A 26 -0.37 -2.28 2.61
CA VAL A 26 -0.06 -3.03 1.40
C VAL A 26 -1.32 -3.10 0.56
N PHE A 27 -1.20 -2.79 -0.73
CA PHE A 27 -2.30 -2.87 -1.69
C PHE A 27 -1.78 -3.28 -3.07
N ALA A 28 -2.69 -3.79 -3.90
CA ALA A 28 -2.43 -4.17 -5.28
C ALA A 28 -3.12 -3.22 -6.25
N VAL A 29 -2.45 -2.97 -7.37
CA VAL A 29 -3.02 -2.29 -8.54
C VAL A 29 -3.04 -3.28 -9.69
N PHE A 30 -4.19 -3.45 -10.32
CA PHE A 30 -4.42 -4.39 -11.42
C PHE A 30 -4.64 -3.62 -12.71
N ASP A 31 -4.20 -4.19 -13.82
CA ASP A 31 -4.64 -3.74 -15.14
C ASP A 31 -6.15 -3.96 -15.28
N ASP A 32 -6.78 -3.24 -16.22
CA ASP A 32 -8.23 -3.28 -16.36
C ASP A 32 -8.76 -4.68 -16.74
N GLU A 33 -7.92 -5.44 -17.45
CA GLU A 33 -8.16 -6.83 -17.87
C GLU A 33 -7.91 -7.87 -16.78
N GLU A 34 -7.34 -7.47 -15.63
CA GLU A 34 -6.94 -8.39 -14.55
C GLU A 34 -6.04 -9.53 -15.08
N THR A 35 -4.99 -9.17 -15.81
CA THR A 35 -3.94 -10.10 -16.25
C THR A 35 -2.65 -9.92 -15.49
N ARG A 36 -2.42 -8.73 -14.91
CA ARG A 36 -1.21 -8.39 -14.15
C ARG A 36 -1.54 -7.51 -12.96
N LEU A 37 -0.71 -7.59 -11.92
CA LEU A 37 -0.81 -6.70 -10.77
C LEU A 37 0.55 -6.21 -10.30
N ALA A 38 0.57 -4.99 -9.79
CA ALA A 38 1.69 -4.40 -9.08
C ALA A 38 1.37 -4.26 -7.60
N TRP A 39 2.30 -4.70 -6.77
CA TRP A 39 2.24 -4.55 -5.32
C TRP A 39 2.87 -3.25 -4.87
N TYR A 40 2.19 -2.56 -3.97
CA TYR A 40 2.62 -1.29 -3.40
C TYR A 40 2.59 -1.31 -1.86
N LEU A 41 3.45 -0.50 -1.27
CA LEU A 41 3.56 -0.28 0.18
C LEU A 41 3.56 1.20 0.50
N PHE A 42 2.61 1.65 1.31
CA PHE A 42 2.73 2.93 2.01
C PHE A 42 3.43 2.74 3.36
N SER A 43 4.27 3.69 3.78
CA SER A 43 4.92 3.74 5.09
C SER A 43 4.93 5.18 5.64
N SER A 44 4.39 5.39 6.85
CA SER A 44 4.28 6.72 7.48
C SER A 44 5.61 7.38 7.89
N LEU A 45 6.65 6.58 8.13
CA LEU A 45 8.00 7.09 8.38
C LEU A 45 8.93 6.57 7.30
N GLN A 46 9.81 7.45 6.82
CA GLN A 46 10.91 7.08 5.95
C GLN A 46 11.97 6.26 6.72
N GLY A 47 12.64 5.37 6.01
CA GLY A 47 13.74 4.55 6.55
C GLY A 47 13.29 3.33 7.37
N GLN A 48 14.26 2.50 7.74
CA GLN A 48 14.04 1.32 8.57
C GLN A 48 13.86 1.73 10.04
N CYS A 49 13.28 0.83 10.85
CA CYS A 49 13.37 0.97 12.29
C CYS A 49 14.75 0.49 12.73
N GLY A 50 15.32 1.08 13.79
CA GLY A 50 16.56 0.55 14.37
C GLY A 50 16.37 -0.93 14.71
N LYS A 51 17.38 -1.77 14.45
CA LYS A 51 17.29 -3.23 14.60
C LYS A 51 16.78 -3.66 15.99
N ASP A 52 17.12 -2.90 17.02
CA ASP A 52 16.77 -3.20 18.41
C ASP A 52 15.39 -2.62 18.83
N ALA A 53 14.79 -1.79 17.97
CA ALA A 53 13.56 -1.05 18.26
C ALA A 53 12.33 -1.63 17.54
N ALA A 54 12.54 -2.51 16.56
CA ALA A 54 11.48 -3.11 15.75
C ALA A 54 10.87 -4.32 16.49
N THR A 55 9.63 -4.17 16.97
CA THR A 55 8.86 -5.31 17.50
C THR A 55 8.12 -6.05 16.39
N THR A 56 7.51 -7.19 16.71
CA THR A 56 6.67 -7.94 15.77
C THR A 56 5.54 -7.04 15.25
N PRO A 57 5.37 -6.91 13.91
CA PRO A 57 4.29 -6.13 13.33
C PRO A 57 2.92 -6.58 13.84
N ARG A 58 2.08 -5.63 14.26
CA ARG A 58 0.69 -5.89 14.63
C ARG A 58 -0.19 -5.62 13.43
N LYS A 59 -0.88 -6.65 12.96
CA LYS A 59 -1.87 -6.51 11.89
C LYS A 59 -3.11 -5.82 12.45
N PHE A 60 -3.64 -4.83 11.71
CA PHE A 60 -4.90 -4.18 12.05
C PHE A 60 -5.94 -4.28 10.93
N GLY A 61 -5.53 -4.72 9.75
CA GLY A 61 -6.46 -5.03 8.68
C GLY A 61 -5.88 -6.02 7.68
N HIS A 62 -6.78 -6.68 6.97
CA HIS A 62 -6.46 -7.78 6.08
C HIS A 62 -7.41 -7.87 4.90
N HIS A 63 -7.18 -8.85 4.05
CA HIS A 63 -7.99 -9.14 2.89
C HIS A 63 -8.51 -10.59 3.01
N ASP A 64 -9.79 -10.75 3.37
CA ASP A 64 -10.52 -12.00 3.11
C ASP A 64 -11.41 -11.88 1.86
N VAL A 65 -11.95 -10.69 1.60
CA VAL A 65 -12.80 -10.39 0.45
C VAL A 65 -12.20 -9.23 -0.35
N PRO A 66 -11.92 -9.40 -1.66
CA PRO A 66 -11.41 -8.31 -2.48
C PRO A 66 -12.45 -7.20 -2.60
N ALA A 67 -12.09 -6.01 -2.14
CA ALA A 67 -12.77 -4.77 -2.50
C ALA A 67 -11.96 -4.10 -3.61
N PHE A 68 -12.52 -4.05 -4.81
CA PHE A 68 -11.89 -3.41 -5.96
C PHE A 68 -12.45 -2.01 -6.16
N ASN A 69 -11.61 -1.02 -5.94
CA ASN A 69 -11.90 0.37 -6.27
C ASN A 69 -11.30 0.68 -7.64
N HIS A 70 -12.06 1.32 -8.52
CA HIS A 70 -11.53 1.75 -9.81
C HIS A 70 -10.92 3.14 -9.71
N HIS A 71 -9.81 3.34 -10.41
CA HIS A 71 -9.23 4.66 -10.60
C HIS A 71 -8.81 4.86 -12.06
N THR A 72 -9.00 6.07 -12.58
CA THR A 72 -8.60 6.45 -13.93
C THR A 72 -7.51 7.49 -13.83
N PHE A 73 -6.33 7.18 -14.37
CA PHE A 73 -5.19 8.10 -14.44
C PHE A 73 -5.28 8.92 -15.72
N GLU A 74 -5.09 10.24 -15.62
CA GLU A 74 -5.17 11.13 -16.78
C GLU A 74 -4.01 10.88 -17.74
N LYS A 75 -2.82 10.65 -17.19
CA LYS A 75 -1.62 10.30 -17.96
C LYS A 75 -1.50 8.78 -18.07
N LYS A 76 -1.04 8.32 -19.25
CA LYS A 76 -0.72 6.91 -19.46
C LYS A 76 0.49 6.52 -18.61
N ILE A 77 0.24 5.80 -17.53
CA ILE A 77 1.27 5.16 -16.70
C ILE A 77 1.15 3.64 -16.85
N GLY A 78 2.27 2.93 -16.75
CA GLY A 78 2.25 1.48 -16.56
C GLY A 78 1.81 1.13 -15.14
N LEU A 79 1.52 -0.15 -14.90
CA LEU A 79 1.19 -0.67 -13.56
C LEU A 79 2.24 -0.36 -12.51
N ASP A 80 3.47 -0.14 -12.93
CA ASP A 80 4.60 0.14 -12.07
C ASP A 80 4.97 1.63 -12.01
N GLY A 81 4.22 2.48 -12.73
CA GLY A 81 4.41 3.93 -12.87
C GLY A 81 3.66 4.78 -11.85
N LEU A 82 2.98 4.16 -10.88
CA LEU A 82 2.30 4.88 -9.81
C LEU A 82 3.26 5.70 -8.93
N ILE A 83 4.54 5.31 -8.86
CA ILE A 83 5.57 5.96 -8.05
C ILE A 83 6.88 6.10 -8.81
N SER A 84 7.70 7.07 -8.41
CA SER A 84 9.07 7.23 -8.92
C SER A 84 10.02 6.21 -8.27
N LYS A 85 10.54 5.27 -9.06
CA LYS A 85 11.50 4.25 -8.58
C LYS A 85 12.94 4.76 -8.59
N PRO A 86 13.82 4.25 -7.71
CA PRO A 86 13.56 3.36 -6.57
C PRO A 86 13.19 4.11 -5.28
N ALA A 87 13.27 5.45 -5.28
CA ALA A 87 13.14 6.28 -4.08
C ALA A 87 11.75 6.22 -3.43
N GLY A 88 10.72 5.89 -4.20
CA GLY A 88 9.34 6.04 -3.78
C GLY A 88 8.82 7.46 -4.03
N SER A 89 7.52 7.63 -3.83
CA SER A 89 6.86 8.93 -3.96
C SER A 89 6.22 9.33 -2.62
N PRO A 90 6.34 10.59 -2.18
CA PRO A 90 5.59 11.11 -1.05
C PRO A 90 4.09 10.94 -1.27
N ALA A 91 3.36 10.64 -0.20
CA ALA A 91 1.90 10.56 -0.20
C ALA A 91 1.38 10.88 1.21
N THR A 92 0.10 11.22 1.29
CA THR A 92 -0.65 11.33 2.54
C THR A 92 -1.66 10.18 2.59
N LEU A 93 -1.76 9.52 3.73
CA LEU A 93 -2.77 8.50 4.03
C LEU A 93 -3.75 9.08 5.05
N ASN A 94 -5.04 8.94 4.78
CA ASN A 94 -6.10 9.06 5.76
C ASN A 94 -6.84 7.72 5.82
N MET A 95 -7.10 7.21 7.02
CA MET A 95 -7.81 5.94 7.21
C MET A 95 -9.21 6.22 7.75
N ASP A 96 -10.23 5.99 6.94
CA ASP A 96 -11.61 5.98 7.42
C ASP A 96 -11.94 4.58 7.94
N VAL A 97 -12.23 4.48 9.24
CA VAL A 97 -12.27 3.21 9.98
C VAL A 97 -13.70 2.92 10.41
N THR A 98 -14.25 1.83 9.87
CA THR A 98 -15.49 1.22 10.37
C THR A 98 -15.19 -0.08 11.10
N ASP A 99 -16.23 -0.68 11.70
CA ASP A 99 -16.10 -2.00 12.35
C ASP A 99 -15.88 -3.14 11.33
N ARG A 100 -16.07 -2.89 10.02
CA ARG A 100 -15.95 -3.93 8.98
C ARG A 100 -14.80 -3.70 8.01
N HIS A 101 -14.53 -2.45 7.67
CA HIS A 101 -13.51 -2.08 6.72
C HIS A 101 -12.74 -0.82 7.14
N ILE A 102 -11.55 -0.69 6.59
CA ILE A 102 -10.72 0.50 6.64
C ILE A 102 -10.52 0.96 5.19
N ASP A 103 -11.01 2.15 4.88
CA ASP A 103 -10.74 2.81 3.61
C ASP A 103 -9.45 3.62 3.74
N CYS A 104 -8.38 3.13 3.13
CA CYS A 104 -7.10 3.80 3.06
C CYS A 104 -7.12 4.80 1.90
N ASN A 105 -7.47 6.04 2.21
CA ASN A 105 -7.53 7.15 1.26
C ASN A 105 -6.13 7.74 1.09
N PHE A 106 -5.53 7.55 -0.09
CA PHE A 106 -4.25 8.12 -0.44
C PHE A 106 -4.45 9.41 -1.22
N SER A 107 -3.74 10.47 -0.83
CA SER A 107 -3.75 11.76 -1.51
C SER A 107 -2.35 12.32 -1.67
N ARG A 108 -2.22 13.38 -2.46
CA ARG A 108 -0.96 14.09 -2.74
C ARG A 108 0.15 13.18 -3.29
N LEU A 109 -0.22 12.04 -3.88
CA LEU A 109 0.75 11.13 -4.47
C LEU A 109 1.21 11.69 -5.81
N LYS A 110 2.51 11.96 -5.93
CA LYS A 110 3.11 12.28 -7.22
C LYS A 110 3.55 11.02 -7.97
N THR A 111 2.93 10.74 -9.11
CA THR A 111 3.26 9.59 -9.97
C THR A 111 4.58 9.79 -10.71
N ALA A 112 5.11 8.74 -11.32
CA ALA A 112 6.32 8.83 -12.16
C ALA A 112 6.12 9.79 -13.36
N ALA A 113 4.88 9.93 -13.84
CA ALA A 113 4.52 10.88 -14.90
C ALA A 113 4.29 12.32 -14.38
N GLY A 114 4.55 12.57 -13.09
CA GLY A 114 4.43 13.86 -12.44
C GLY A 114 2.97 14.33 -12.23
N GLU A 115 2.00 13.44 -12.34
CA GLU A 115 0.60 13.68 -11.97
C GLU A 115 0.44 13.57 -10.45
N THR A 116 -0.40 14.41 -9.86
CA THR A 116 -0.81 14.25 -8.46
C THR A 116 -2.15 13.53 -8.44
N VAL A 117 -2.22 12.38 -7.78
CA VAL A 117 -3.40 11.52 -7.78
C VAL A 117 -3.92 11.24 -6.38
N GLU A 118 -5.20 10.88 -6.32
CA GLU A 118 -5.89 10.45 -5.10
C GLU A 118 -6.70 9.19 -5.38
N PHE A 119 -6.62 8.20 -4.50
CA PHE A 119 -7.39 6.96 -4.64
C PHE A 119 -7.55 6.25 -3.31
N THR A 120 -8.46 5.28 -3.27
CA THR A 120 -8.77 4.51 -2.07
C THR A 120 -8.41 3.05 -2.27
N ALA A 121 -7.75 2.45 -1.28
CA ALA A 121 -7.63 1.01 -1.16
C ALA A 121 -8.36 0.54 0.11
N THR A 122 -9.26 -0.42 -0.02
CA THR A 122 -10.08 -0.90 1.11
C THR A 122 -9.53 -2.22 1.64
N ILE A 123 -9.37 -2.33 2.96
CA ILE A 123 -9.05 -3.56 3.68
C ILE A 123 -10.16 -3.87 4.71
N GLN A 124 -10.27 -5.11 5.15
CA GLN A 124 -11.15 -5.48 6.25
C GLN A 124 -10.51 -5.12 7.60
N THR A 125 -11.33 -4.70 8.55
CA THR A 125 -10.87 -4.33 9.89
C THR A 125 -10.65 -5.58 10.74
N ASP A 126 -9.45 -5.74 11.29
CA ASP A 126 -9.13 -6.71 12.35
C ASP A 126 -9.14 -5.99 13.71
N SER A 127 -8.47 -4.84 13.78
CA SER A 127 -8.51 -3.93 14.93
C SER A 127 -8.46 -2.47 14.47
N LYS A 128 -8.97 -1.55 15.31
CA LYS A 128 -8.96 -0.12 14.98
C LYS A 128 -7.54 0.44 15.10
N PRO A 129 -6.94 0.99 14.02
CA PRO A 129 -5.62 1.60 14.10
C PRO A 129 -5.67 2.88 14.96
N SER A 130 -4.62 3.14 15.73
CA SER A 130 -4.51 4.32 16.62
C SER A 130 -4.52 5.66 15.87
N ASP A 131 -4.21 5.63 14.59
CA ASP A 131 -4.12 6.81 13.71
C ASP A 131 -5.32 6.91 12.74
N GLY A 132 -6.39 6.17 12.99
CA GLY A 132 -7.64 6.32 12.24
C GLY A 132 -8.15 7.77 12.25
N GLY A 133 -8.63 8.25 11.11
CA GLY A 133 -9.16 9.60 10.91
C GLY A 133 -8.12 10.73 10.85
N LYS A 134 -6.82 10.43 10.97
CA LYS A 134 -5.74 11.43 10.89
C LYS A 134 -5.06 11.41 9.54
N ASP A 135 -4.55 12.57 9.12
CA ASP A 135 -3.65 12.68 7.98
C ASP A 135 -2.24 12.22 8.39
N ILE A 136 -1.76 11.20 7.70
CA ILE A 136 -0.46 10.57 7.94
C ILE A 136 0.41 10.83 6.72
N ALA A 137 1.40 11.70 6.85
CA ALA A 137 2.44 11.84 5.83
C ALA A 137 3.26 10.54 5.73
N GLY A 138 3.69 10.18 4.53
CA GLY A 138 4.51 8.99 4.34
C GLY A 138 5.10 8.89 2.94
N THR A 139 5.59 7.70 2.61
CA THR A 139 6.17 7.39 1.31
C THR A 139 5.59 6.10 0.77
N MET A 140 5.29 6.10 -0.52
CA MET A 140 4.80 4.96 -1.26
C MET A 140 5.93 4.31 -2.05
N TYR A 141 6.04 3.01 -1.92
CA TYR A 141 7.07 2.17 -2.53
C TYR A 141 6.43 1.15 -3.46
N PHE A 142 7.08 0.88 -4.57
CA PHE A 142 6.79 -0.27 -5.42
C PHE A 142 7.50 -1.50 -4.85
N LEU A 143 6.78 -2.62 -4.75
CA LEU A 143 7.32 -3.88 -4.26
C LEU A 143 7.70 -4.80 -5.42
N GLU A 144 6.73 -5.21 -6.23
CA GLU A 144 6.94 -6.11 -7.36
C GLU A 144 5.79 -6.00 -8.38
N LEU A 145 6.04 -6.49 -9.60
CA LEU A 145 5.04 -6.67 -10.65
C LEU A 145 4.96 -8.17 -10.95
N VAL A 146 3.75 -8.74 -10.94
CA VAL A 146 3.52 -10.17 -11.17
C VAL A 146 2.33 -10.36 -12.10
N ASP A 147 2.29 -11.49 -12.79
CA ASP A 147 1.10 -11.90 -13.53
C ASP A 147 0.01 -12.28 -12.53
N PHE A 148 -1.21 -11.79 -12.79
CA PHE A 148 -2.30 -11.98 -11.87
C PHE A 148 -2.89 -13.38 -11.99
N SER A 149 -3.00 -14.02 -10.83
CA SER A 149 -3.96 -15.07 -10.58
C SER A 149 -4.57 -14.85 -9.20
N LYS A 150 -5.78 -15.36 -8.98
CA LYS A 150 -6.41 -15.33 -7.65
C LYS A 150 -5.49 -15.94 -6.57
N LYS A 151 -4.67 -16.93 -6.92
CA LYS A 151 -3.66 -17.50 -6.03
C LYS A 151 -2.56 -16.47 -5.71
N ALA A 152 -1.96 -15.84 -6.72
CA ALA A 152 -0.91 -14.84 -6.51
C ALA A 152 -1.36 -13.69 -5.59
N PHE A 153 -2.60 -13.23 -5.74
CA PHE A 153 -3.14 -12.19 -4.87
C PHE A 153 -3.35 -12.67 -3.42
N LYS A 154 -3.89 -13.89 -3.22
CA LYS A 154 -4.08 -14.47 -1.88
C LYS A 154 -2.79 -14.64 -1.09
N LEU A 155 -1.69 -15.00 -1.74
CA LEU A 155 -0.39 -15.19 -1.07
C LEU A 155 0.27 -13.84 -0.72
N GLY A 156 -0.06 -12.78 -1.46
CA GLY A 156 0.56 -11.48 -1.30
C GLY A 156 2.07 -11.46 -1.62
N PRO A 157 2.73 -10.31 -1.42
CA PRO A 157 4.16 -10.17 -1.64
C PRO A 157 5.03 -10.73 -0.49
N GLN A 158 4.41 -11.28 0.56
CA GLN A 158 5.08 -11.60 1.83
C GLN A 158 5.44 -13.09 1.99
N GLU A 159 4.82 -14.00 1.24
CA GLU A 159 4.99 -15.46 1.44
C GLU A 159 6.23 -16.07 0.77
N LYS A 160 6.90 -15.35 -0.13
CA LYS A 160 8.12 -15.83 -0.82
C LYS A 160 9.39 -15.34 -0.12
N LYS A 161 9.78 -15.88 1.05
CA LYS A 161 11.08 -15.57 1.73
C LYS A 161 11.57 -14.12 1.48
N SER A 162 10.70 -13.13 1.67
CA SER A 162 10.93 -11.79 1.12
C SER A 162 11.88 -11.03 2.03
N GLN A 163 13.11 -10.78 1.54
CA GLN A 163 14.08 -9.90 2.21
C GLN A 163 13.62 -8.44 2.25
N SER A 164 12.58 -8.06 1.49
CA SER A 164 11.86 -6.78 1.61
C SER A 164 10.90 -6.75 2.80
N SER A 165 11.15 -7.63 3.79
CA SER A 165 10.35 -7.85 4.99
C SER A 165 9.98 -6.51 5.57
N ILE A 166 8.69 -6.15 5.56
CA ILE A 166 8.01 -5.21 6.47
C ILE A 166 8.95 -4.19 7.18
N THR A 167 9.87 -3.54 6.50
CA THR A 167 10.96 -2.71 7.10
C THR A 167 11.43 -1.65 6.11
N GLY A 168 11.29 -1.89 4.80
CA GLY A 168 11.60 -0.95 3.74
C GLY A 168 12.22 -1.67 2.54
N PRO A 169 12.53 -0.96 1.46
CA PRO A 169 13.27 -1.54 0.35
C PRO A 169 14.62 -2.10 0.84
N VAL A 170 14.97 -3.29 0.37
CA VAL A 170 16.34 -3.82 0.43
C VAL A 170 17.17 -3.00 -0.55
N LYS A 171 18.30 -2.46 -0.10
CA LYS A 171 19.31 -1.89 -1.01
C LYS A 171 19.94 -3.00 -1.84
#